data_AF-A0A1F3BYY6-F1
#
_entry.id   AF-A0A1F3BYY6-F1
#
_cell.length_a   1.000
_cell.length_b   1.000
_cell.length_c   1.000
_cell.angle_alpha   90.00
_cell.angle_beta   90.00
_cell.angle_gamma   90.00
#
_symmetry.space_group_name_H-M   'P 1'
#
loop_
_entity.id
_entity.type
_entity.pdbx_description
1 polymer ?
#
loop_
_entity_poly.entity_id
_entity_poly.type
_entity_poly.pdbx_seq_one_letter_code
_entity_poly.pdbx_strand_id
1 'polypeptide(L)'
;MKDFSIISVSIINLLIGIRYCILIYKKEIKPALAMWVFFTLAVVMSLITYLADGNFSIWDNILNTTDIILVTTVSVFIFIFGDKSSKFNKFDLGCLIAVLIIVVFWLFSKNHLVTNLFIQIILVISYFPVISRLFKSKENTEPFSVWIGMMLAPVFALLSSKGLLATIYSVRAIICVLLLLLLMTRIEFLVKKKVEVSQNDNK
;
A
#
# COMPACT_ATOMS: atom_id res chain seq x y z
N MET A 1 21.10 15.72 0.72
CA MET A 1 19.67 15.43 0.50
C MET A 1 19.39 13.92 0.41
N LYS A 2 20.20 13.14 -0.32
CA LYS A 2 20.01 11.68 -0.44
C LYS A 2 19.99 10.95 0.90
N ASP A 3 20.99 11.15 1.75
CA ASP A 3 21.07 10.44 3.05
C ASP A 3 19.92 10.80 3.99
N PHE A 4 19.56 12.09 4.03
CA PHE A 4 18.41 12.57 4.79
C PHE A 4 17.10 11.88 4.34
N SER A 5 16.87 11.78 3.04
CA SER A 5 15.71 11.08 2.49
C SER A 5 15.72 9.61 2.87
N ILE A 6 16.86 8.93 2.69
CA ILE A 6 16.99 7.50 3.00
C ILE A 6 16.68 7.23 4.47
N ILE A 7 17.26 8.01 5.38
CA ILE A 7 17.05 7.88 6.83
C ILE A 7 15.59 8.16 7.16
N SER A 8 15.02 9.25 6.65
CA SER A 8 13.63 9.65 6.94
C SER A 8 12.63 8.60 6.47
N VAL A 9 12.74 8.14 5.23
CA VAL A 9 11.85 7.11 4.65
C VAL A 9 11.96 5.81 5.43
N SER A 10 13.17 5.38 5.76
CA SER A 10 13.40 4.13 6.51
C SER A 10 12.81 4.19 7.92
N ILE A 11 12.99 5.31 8.63
CA ILE A 11 12.41 5.51 9.97
C ILE A 11 10.87 5.55 9.89
N ILE A 12 10.31 6.28 8.94
CA ILE A 12 8.86 6.37 8.76
C ILE A 12 8.28 4.98 8.49
N ASN A 13 8.83 4.22 7.54
CA ASN A 13 8.36 2.87 7.22
C ASN A 13 8.52 1.89 8.39
N LEU A 14 9.60 2.02 9.18
CA LEU A 14 9.78 1.22 10.39
C LEU A 14 8.70 1.52 11.45
N LEU A 15 8.45 2.80 11.73
CA LEU A 15 7.44 3.22 12.70
C LEU A 15 6.03 2.81 12.26
N ILE A 16 5.74 2.92 10.96
CA ILE A 16 4.49 2.43 10.35
C ILE A 16 4.36 0.93 10.58
N GLY A 17 5.38 0.15 10.22
CA GLY A 17 5.37 -1.30 10.36
C GLY A 17 5.12 -1.74 11.80
N ILE A 18 5.86 -1.17 12.75
CA ILE A 18 5.71 -1.46 14.19
C ILE A 18 4.27 -1.12 14.64
N ARG A 19 3.80 0.09 14.36
CA ARG A 19 2.46 0.53 14.78
C ARG A 19 1.37 -0.36 14.19
N TYR A 20 1.45 -0.67 12.91
CA TYR A 20 0.44 -1.49 12.23
C TYR A 20 0.43 -2.92 12.78
N CYS A 21 1.59 -3.52 13.01
CA CYS A 21 1.71 -4.86 13.62
C CYS A 21 1.13 -4.89 15.05
N ILE A 22 1.40 -3.87 15.87
CA ILE A 22 0.80 -3.76 17.21
C ILE A 22 -0.73 -3.71 17.13
N LEU A 23 -1.28 -2.91 16.22
CA LEU A 23 -2.74 -2.77 16.06
C LEU A 23 -3.40 -4.06 15.56
N ILE A 24 -2.74 -4.80 14.66
CA ILE A 24 -3.19 -6.14 14.22
C ILE A 24 -3.19 -7.09 15.41
N TYR A 25 -2.10 -7.15 16.16
CA TYR A 25 -1.96 -8.05 17.31
C TYR A 25 -3.05 -7.79 18.36
N LYS A 26 -3.33 -6.51 18.64
CA LYS A 26 -4.38 -6.07 19.57
C LYS A 26 -5.80 -6.19 19.00
N LYS A 27 -5.96 -6.61 17.74
CA LYS A 27 -7.26 -6.71 17.04
C LYS A 27 -8.03 -5.39 16.96
N GLU A 28 -7.31 -4.26 17.04
CA GLU A 28 -7.90 -2.92 16.94
C GLU A 28 -8.22 -2.53 15.49
N ILE A 29 -7.59 -3.21 14.52
CA ILE A 29 -7.81 -2.99 13.08
C ILE A 29 -8.10 -4.31 12.37
N LYS A 30 -8.77 -4.22 11.21
CA LYS A 30 -9.15 -5.38 10.39
C LYS A 30 -8.64 -5.16 8.95
N PRO A 31 -7.34 -5.28 8.71
CA PRO A 31 -6.75 -4.95 7.42
C PRO A 31 -6.98 -6.05 6.38
N ALA A 32 -7.11 -5.68 5.11
CA ALA A 32 -7.38 -6.63 4.04
C ALA A 32 -6.09 -7.34 3.58
N LEU A 33 -5.91 -8.60 3.97
CA LEU A 33 -4.72 -9.41 3.62
C LEU A 33 -4.39 -9.38 2.12
N ALA A 34 -5.41 -9.49 1.26
CA ALA A 34 -5.24 -9.53 -0.19
C ALA A 34 -4.46 -8.31 -0.73
N MET A 35 -4.76 -7.10 -0.24
CA MET A 35 -4.05 -5.88 -0.65
C MET A 35 -2.55 -5.96 -0.31
N TRP A 36 -2.23 -6.35 0.92
CA TRP A 36 -0.85 -6.42 1.40
C TRP A 36 -0.03 -7.49 0.65
N VAL A 37 -0.65 -8.61 0.31
CA VAL A 37 -0.04 -9.65 -0.52
C VAL A 37 0.22 -9.14 -1.94
N PHE A 38 -0.73 -8.43 -2.56
CA PHE A 38 -0.51 -7.85 -3.89
C PHE A 38 0.58 -6.79 -3.89
N PHE A 39 0.60 -5.93 -2.87
CA PHE A 39 1.69 -4.99 -2.68
C PHE A 39 3.03 -5.71 -2.57
N THR A 40 3.12 -6.78 -1.79
CA THR A 40 4.37 -7.56 -1.66
C THR A 40 4.89 -8.02 -3.02
N LEU A 41 4.05 -8.67 -3.82
CA LEU A 41 4.45 -9.17 -5.13
C LEU A 41 4.79 -8.04 -6.12
N ALA A 42 3.94 -7.02 -6.18
CA ALA A 42 4.07 -5.92 -7.14
C ALA A 42 5.25 -5.00 -6.78
N VAL A 43 5.49 -4.69 -5.51
CA VAL A 43 6.62 -3.86 -5.06
C VAL A 43 7.95 -4.55 -5.35
N VAL A 44 8.06 -5.88 -5.14
CA VAL A 44 9.26 -6.64 -5.51
C VAL A 44 9.50 -6.56 -7.03
N MET A 45 8.48 -6.81 -7.85
CA MET A 45 8.60 -6.71 -9.30
C MET A 45 8.89 -5.28 -9.78
N SER A 46 8.34 -4.27 -9.11
CA SER A 46 8.64 -2.86 -9.38
C SER A 46 10.13 -2.57 -9.14
N LEU A 47 10.72 -3.09 -8.05
CA LEU A 47 12.14 -2.90 -7.78
C LEU A 47 13.01 -3.66 -8.77
N ILE A 48 12.68 -4.91 -9.08
CA ILE A 48 13.44 -5.72 -10.06
C ILE A 48 13.48 -5.04 -11.41
N THR A 49 12.33 -4.59 -11.91
CA THR A 49 12.23 -3.92 -13.21
C THR A 49 12.93 -2.55 -13.19
N TYR A 50 12.87 -1.82 -12.08
CA TYR A 50 13.62 -0.58 -11.90
C TYR A 50 15.14 -0.78 -11.96
N LEU A 51 15.67 -1.76 -11.22
CA LEU A 51 17.09 -2.06 -11.22
C LEU A 51 17.59 -2.61 -12.57
N ALA A 52 16.70 -3.22 -13.35
CA ALA A 52 17.02 -3.75 -14.67
C ALA A 52 16.92 -2.69 -15.80
N ASP A 53 16.23 -1.57 -15.58
CA ASP A 53 16.07 -0.48 -16.56
C ASP A 53 17.38 0.30 -16.81
N GLY A 54 18.30 0.30 -15.84
CA GLY A 54 19.59 0.98 -15.97
C GLY A 54 20.52 0.76 -14.77
N ASN A 55 21.57 1.57 -14.66
CA ASN A 55 22.55 1.51 -13.57
C ASN A 55 22.02 2.15 -12.26
N PHE A 56 20.86 1.73 -11.81
CA PHE A 56 20.25 2.20 -10.56
C PHE A 56 20.60 1.30 -9.39
N SER A 57 20.69 1.89 -8.20
CA SER A 57 20.87 1.17 -6.94
C SER A 57 19.56 1.11 -6.15
N ILE A 58 19.44 0.15 -5.23
CA ILE A 58 18.34 0.05 -4.25
C ILE A 58 18.15 1.34 -3.44
N TRP A 59 19.23 2.13 -3.27
CA TRP A 59 19.22 3.40 -2.57
C TRP A 59 18.65 4.56 -3.39
N ASP A 60 18.58 4.42 -4.72
CA ASP A 60 18.04 5.44 -5.61
C ASP A 60 16.50 5.36 -5.73
N ASN A 61 15.90 4.28 -5.24
CA ASN A 61 14.46 4.12 -5.03
C ASN A 61 14.18 3.58 -3.63
N ILE A 62 14.57 4.37 -2.62
CA ILE A 62 14.51 3.93 -1.22
C ILE A 62 13.10 3.61 -0.72
N LEU A 63 12.09 4.31 -1.25
CA LEU A 63 10.70 4.00 -0.93
C LEU A 63 10.34 2.59 -1.36
N ASN A 64 10.55 2.25 -2.64
CA ASN A 64 10.26 0.90 -3.13
C ASN A 64 11.05 -0.16 -2.35
N THR A 65 12.32 0.08 -2.03
CA THR A 65 13.15 -0.85 -1.26
C THR A 65 12.62 -1.09 0.15
N THR A 66 12.34 -0.01 0.90
CA THR A 66 11.83 -0.13 2.28
C THR A 66 10.39 -0.63 2.32
N ASP A 67 9.59 -0.33 1.29
CA ASP A 67 8.24 -0.84 1.15
C ASP A 67 8.23 -2.37 1.09
N ILE A 68 9.19 -3.03 0.43
CA ILE A 68 9.29 -4.50 0.42
C ILE A 68 9.28 -5.05 1.84
N ILE A 69 10.11 -4.46 2.72
CA ILE A 69 10.21 -4.89 4.12
C ILE A 69 8.88 -4.64 4.84
N LEU A 70 8.32 -3.44 4.68
CA LEU A 70 7.07 -3.05 5.31
C LEU A 70 5.90 -3.96 4.90
N VAL A 71 5.63 -4.06 3.60
CA VAL A 71 4.45 -4.77 3.09
C VAL A 71 4.58 -6.28 3.29
N THR A 72 5.79 -6.84 3.20
CA THR A 72 6.01 -8.26 3.50
C THR A 72 5.77 -8.55 4.98
N THR A 73 6.35 -7.73 5.87
CA THR A 73 6.19 -7.89 7.32
C THR A 73 4.73 -7.80 7.71
N VAL A 74 4.02 -6.76 7.23
CA VAL A 74 2.59 -6.59 7.51
C VAL A 74 1.77 -7.75 6.93
N SER A 75 2.04 -8.19 5.71
CA SER A 75 1.34 -9.35 5.11
C SER A 75 1.47 -10.60 5.97
N VAL A 76 2.69 -10.92 6.44
CA VAL A 76 2.95 -12.05 7.33
C VAL A 76 2.22 -11.88 8.65
N PHE A 77 2.24 -10.67 9.24
CA PHE A 77 1.55 -10.39 10.49
C PHE A 77 0.03 -10.54 10.37
N ILE A 78 -0.57 -10.09 9.27
CA ILE A 78 -2.01 -10.29 9.01
C ILE A 78 -2.30 -11.77 8.76
N PHE A 79 -1.42 -12.50 8.10
CA PHE A 79 -1.62 -13.93 7.87
C PHE A 79 -1.66 -14.72 9.20
N ILE A 80 -0.77 -14.40 10.14
CA ILE A 80 -0.68 -15.09 11.44
C ILE A 80 -1.73 -14.57 12.44
N PHE A 81 -1.86 -13.25 12.55
CA PHE A 81 -2.65 -12.57 13.58
C PHE A 81 -3.85 -11.79 13.05
N GLY A 82 -4.18 -11.87 11.76
CA GLY A 82 -5.33 -11.19 11.18
C GLY A 82 -6.66 -11.84 11.53
N ASP A 83 -7.73 -11.34 10.91
CA ASP A 83 -9.07 -11.86 11.08
C ASP A 83 -9.46 -12.83 9.95
N LYS A 84 -10.38 -13.77 10.24
CA LYS A 84 -10.86 -14.75 9.24
C LYS A 84 -11.70 -14.14 8.12
N SER A 85 -12.06 -12.85 8.23
CA SER A 85 -12.79 -12.12 7.18
C SER A 85 -11.90 -11.74 5.99
N SER A 86 -10.58 -11.89 6.14
CA SER A 86 -9.57 -11.58 5.12
C SER A 86 -9.37 -12.66 4.05
N LYS A 87 -10.43 -13.42 3.73
CA LYS A 87 -10.38 -14.45 2.69
C LYS A 87 -10.29 -13.85 1.29
N PHE A 88 -9.42 -14.43 0.47
CA PHE A 88 -9.34 -14.17 -0.97
C PHE A 88 -10.69 -14.43 -1.64
N ASN A 89 -11.16 -13.46 -2.40
CA ASN A 89 -12.35 -13.58 -3.26
C ASN A 89 -11.94 -13.77 -4.74
N LYS A 90 -12.93 -13.90 -5.64
CA LYS A 90 -12.66 -14.09 -7.09
C LYS A 90 -11.92 -12.91 -7.73
N PHE A 91 -12.16 -11.68 -7.26
CA PHE A 91 -11.46 -10.49 -7.71
C PHE A 91 -9.98 -10.54 -7.30
N ASP A 92 -9.70 -10.95 -6.05
CA ASP A 92 -8.35 -11.12 -5.55
C ASP A 92 -7.58 -12.18 -6.36
N LEU A 93 -8.23 -13.29 -6.71
CA LEU A 93 -7.65 -14.31 -7.60
C LEU A 93 -7.34 -13.74 -8.99
N GLY A 94 -8.24 -12.92 -9.55
CA GLY A 94 -8.01 -12.24 -10.83
C GLY A 94 -6.81 -11.29 -10.79
N CYS A 95 -6.64 -10.51 -9.72
CA CYS A 95 -5.47 -9.66 -9.51
C CYS A 95 -4.18 -10.48 -9.41
N LEU A 96 -4.20 -11.61 -8.69
CA LEU A 96 -3.05 -12.50 -8.59
C LEU A 96 -2.65 -13.06 -9.95
N ILE A 97 -3.63 -13.51 -10.74
CA ILE A 97 -3.40 -14.00 -12.11
C ILE A 97 -2.81 -12.89 -12.98
N ALA A 98 -3.32 -11.66 -12.89
CA ALA A 98 -2.80 -10.53 -13.66
C ALA A 98 -1.33 -10.22 -13.32
N VAL A 99 -0.94 -10.27 -12.04
CA VAL A 99 0.46 -10.15 -11.61
C VAL A 99 1.32 -11.22 -12.26
N LEU A 100 0.87 -12.49 -12.22
CA LEU A 100 1.61 -13.60 -12.83
C LEU A 100 1.75 -13.44 -14.34
N ILE A 101 0.70 -13.00 -15.04
CA ILE A 101 0.75 -12.72 -16.49
C ILE A 101 1.78 -11.64 -16.79
N ILE A 102 1.84 -10.57 -15.98
CA ILE A 102 2.81 -9.48 -16.17
C ILE A 102 4.24 -9.96 -15.94
N VAL A 103 4.47 -10.84 -14.96
CA VAL A 103 5.77 -11.48 -14.75
C VAL A 103 6.17 -12.31 -15.98
N VAL A 104 5.26 -13.16 -16.48
CA VAL A 104 5.52 -13.98 -17.68
C VAL A 104 5.80 -13.10 -18.89
N PHE A 105 5.00 -12.05 -19.11
CA PHE A 105 5.22 -11.08 -20.18
C PHE A 105 6.61 -10.43 -20.09
N TRP A 106 7.06 -10.08 -18.89
CA TRP A 106 8.39 -9.48 -18.69
C TRP A 106 9.53 -10.45 -19.02
N LEU A 107 9.41 -11.72 -18.62
CA LEU A 107 10.41 -12.75 -18.91
C LEU A 107 10.70 -12.89 -20.41
N PHE A 108 9.67 -12.70 -21.26
CA PHE A 108 9.82 -12.75 -22.72
C PHE A 108 10.19 -11.40 -23.33
N SER A 109 9.49 -10.33 -22.96
CA SER A 109 9.66 -9.01 -23.60
C SER A 109 10.93 -8.30 -23.18
N LYS A 110 11.42 -8.56 -21.96
CA LYS A 110 12.47 -7.80 -21.26
C LYS A 110 12.22 -6.28 -21.26
N ASN A 111 10.99 -5.83 -21.49
CA ASN A 111 10.66 -4.41 -21.54
C ASN A 111 10.40 -3.93 -20.11
N HIS A 112 11.47 -3.43 -19.47
CA HIS A 112 11.48 -3.00 -18.07
C HIS A 112 10.49 -1.87 -17.79
N LEU A 113 10.48 -0.83 -18.65
CA LEU A 113 9.57 0.31 -18.53
C LEU A 113 8.10 -0.10 -18.62
N VAL A 114 7.70 -0.81 -19.68
CA VAL A 114 6.29 -1.21 -19.88
C VAL A 114 5.82 -2.14 -18.77
N THR A 115 6.68 -3.09 -18.37
CA THR A 115 6.37 -3.99 -17.26
C THR A 115 6.20 -3.20 -15.96
N ASN A 116 7.10 -2.27 -15.65
CA ASN A 116 7.01 -1.46 -14.45
C ASN A 116 5.71 -0.65 -14.44
N LEU A 117 5.31 -0.04 -15.56
CA LEU A 117 4.05 0.69 -15.67
C LEU A 117 2.83 -0.21 -15.41
N PHE A 118 2.80 -1.43 -15.94
CA PHE A 118 1.73 -2.38 -15.62
C PHE A 118 1.72 -2.77 -14.13
N ILE A 119 2.90 -2.92 -13.51
CA ILE A 119 3.02 -3.14 -12.07
C ILE A 119 2.48 -1.94 -11.28
N GLN A 120 2.74 -0.70 -11.70
CA GLN A 120 2.15 0.48 -11.05
C GLN A 120 0.63 0.47 -11.13
N ILE A 121 0.05 0.04 -12.26
CA ILE A 121 -1.42 -0.11 -12.41
C ILE A 121 -1.95 -1.15 -11.42
N ILE A 122 -1.28 -2.30 -11.27
CA ILE A 122 -1.65 -3.29 -10.26
C ILE A 122 -1.61 -2.68 -8.85
N LEU A 123 -0.55 -1.92 -8.52
CA LEU A 123 -0.44 -1.26 -7.22
C LEU A 123 -1.61 -0.29 -6.97
N VAL A 124 -2.12 0.39 -8.00
CA VAL A 124 -3.34 1.22 -7.86
C VAL A 124 -4.58 0.34 -7.63
N ILE A 125 -4.78 -0.69 -8.44
CA ILE A 125 -5.95 -1.59 -8.34
C ILE A 125 -5.97 -2.33 -7.00
N SER A 126 -4.80 -2.61 -6.43
CA SER A 126 -4.64 -3.32 -5.15
C SER A 126 -5.17 -2.55 -3.94
N TYR A 127 -5.54 -1.27 -4.07
CA TYR A 127 -6.29 -0.55 -3.04
C TYR A 127 -7.77 -0.97 -2.97
N PHE A 128 -8.30 -1.57 -4.03
CA PHE A 128 -9.71 -1.94 -4.13
C PHE A 128 -10.20 -2.87 -3.02
N PRO A 129 -9.47 -3.90 -2.56
CA PRO A 129 -9.86 -4.72 -1.41
C PRO A 129 -10.10 -3.90 -0.14
N VAL A 130 -9.23 -2.93 0.17
CA VAL A 130 -9.41 -2.05 1.35
C VAL A 130 -10.60 -1.11 1.16
N ILE A 131 -10.73 -0.50 -0.03
CA ILE A 131 -11.88 0.36 -0.36
C ILE A 131 -13.19 -0.43 -0.21
N SER A 132 -13.27 -1.63 -0.79
CA SER A 132 -14.44 -2.51 -0.71
C SER A 132 -14.76 -2.86 0.74
N ARG A 133 -13.73 -3.13 1.56
CA ARG A 133 -13.90 -3.42 2.98
C ARG A 133 -14.48 -2.22 3.73
N LEU A 134 -13.89 -1.03 3.58
CA LEU A 134 -14.37 0.20 4.21
C LEU A 134 -15.85 0.49 3.88
N PHE A 135 -16.28 0.26 2.64
CA PHE A 135 -17.69 0.41 2.25
C PHE A 135 -18.60 -0.66 2.85
N LYS A 136 -18.15 -1.92 2.92
CA LYS A 136 -18.94 -3.04 3.45
C LYS A 136 -19.08 -3.00 4.97
N SER A 137 -18.01 -2.66 5.67
CA SER A 137 -17.98 -2.60 7.13
C SER A 137 -18.72 -1.37 7.67
N LYS A 138 -18.80 -0.28 6.88
CA LYS A 138 -19.31 1.04 7.31
C LYS A 138 -18.62 1.54 8.58
N GLU A 139 -17.39 1.10 8.82
CA GLU A 139 -16.51 1.53 9.90
C GLU A 139 -15.11 1.65 9.34
N ASN A 140 -14.31 2.54 9.91
CA ASN A 140 -12.92 2.67 9.50
C ASN A 140 -12.11 1.50 10.08
N THR A 141 -11.76 0.55 9.22
CA THR A 141 -10.97 -0.63 9.60
C THR A 141 -9.47 -0.37 9.59
N GLU A 142 -9.06 0.86 9.26
CA GLU A 142 -7.68 1.24 8.96
C GLU A 142 -7.23 2.43 9.83
N PRO A 143 -5.98 2.42 10.35
CA PRO A 143 -5.51 3.48 11.23
C PRO A 143 -5.00 4.70 10.46
N PHE A 144 -5.64 5.87 10.64
CA PHE A 144 -5.24 7.15 10.01
C PHE A 144 -3.75 7.46 10.20
N SER A 145 -3.20 7.24 11.40
CA SER A 145 -1.81 7.56 11.70
C SER A 145 -0.81 6.85 10.77
N VAL A 146 -1.13 5.61 10.39
CA VAL A 146 -0.29 4.79 9.51
C VAL A 146 -0.41 5.25 8.07
N TRP A 147 -1.63 5.55 7.61
CA TRP A 147 -1.85 6.06 6.25
C TRP A 147 -1.28 7.47 6.04
N ILE A 148 -1.30 8.33 7.06
CA ILE A 148 -0.59 9.62 7.03
C ILE A 148 0.92 9.38 6.91
N GLY A 149 1.48 8.45 7.69
CA GLY A 149 2.88 8.05 7.54
C GLY A 149 3.21 7.57 6.12
N MET A 150 2.36 6.70 5.55
CA MET A 150 2.51 6.19 4.18
C MET A 150 2.34 7.28 3.11
N MET A 151 1.74 8.42 3.44
CA MET A 151 1.72 9.61 2.57
C MET A 151 3.00 10.44 2.71
N LEU A 152 3.56 10.55 3.91
CA LEU A 152 4.78 11.32 4.17
C LEU A 152 6.03 10.64 3.62
N ALA A 153 6.15 9.31 3.76
CA ALA A 153 7.29 8.55 3.23
C ALA A 153 7.60 8.85 1.75
N PRO A 154 6.65 8.77 0.80
CA PRO A 154 6.93 9.09 -0.60
C PRO A 154 7.28 10.56 -0.85
N VAL A 155 6.74 11.50 -0.05
CA VAL A 155 7.14 12.92 -0.15
C VAL A 155 8.62 13.09 0.16
N PHE A 156 9.12 12.44 1.21
CA PHE A 156 10.56 12.44 1.51
C PHE A 156 11.38 11.68 0.47
N ALA A 157 10.86 10.57 -0.06
CA ALA A 157 11.55 9.76 -1.06
C ALA A 157 11.79 10.50 -2.38
N LEU A 158 10.92 11.44 -2.76
CA LEU A 158 11.11 12.26 -3.96
C LEU A 158 12.40 13.10 -3.90
N LEU A 159 12.93 13.41 -2.72
CA LEU A 159 14.18 14.15 -2.55
C LEU A 159 15.43 13.35 -2.96
N SER A 160 15.32 12.02 -3.07
CA SER A 160 16.43 11.13 -3.47
C SER A 160 16.10 10.19 -4.62
N SER A 161 14.87 10.23 -5.15
CA SER A 161 14.41 9.37 -6.24
C SER A 161 15.20 9.66 -7.51
N LYS A 162 15.77 8.63 -8.14
CA LYS A 162 16.41 8.77 -9.46
C LYS A 162 15.71 7.95 -10.53
N GLY A 163 15.55 8.55 -11.70
CA GLY A 163 14.92 7.93 -12.85
C GLY A 163 13.39 8.01 -12.82
N LEU A 164 12.79 7.89 -14.01
CA LEU A 164 11.35 8.06 -14.21
C LEU A 164 10.53 7.10 -13.36
N LEU A 165 10.95 5.83 -13.28
CA LEU A 165 10.22 4.78 -12.57
C LEU A 165 10.13 5.03 -11.05
N ALA A 166 11.21 5.52 -10.42
CA ALA A 166 11.22 5.85 -8.99
C ALA A 166 10.30 7.04 -8.68
N THR A 167 10.28 8.05 -9.56
CA THR A 167 9.37 9.20 -9.45
C THR A 167 7.91 8.76 -9.61
N ILE A 168 7.60 7.95 -10.63
CA ILE A 168 6.24 7.42 -10.83
C ILE A 168 5.79 6.62 -9.60
N TYR A 169 6.64 5.74 -9.07
CA TYR A 169 6.34 4.95 -7.89
C TYR A 169 5.96 5.82 -6.68
N SER A 170 6.73 6.87 -6.41
CA SER A 170 6.50 7.81 -5.29
C SER A 170 5.26 8.68 -5.50
N VAL A 171 5.10 9.28 -6.69
CA VAL A 171 3.94 10.14 -7.01
C VAL A 171 2.64 9.34 -6.97
N ARG A 172 2.63 8.13 -7.54
CA ARG A 172 1.49 7.20 -7.46
C ARG A 172 1.12 6.95 -6.00
N ALA A 173 2.09 6.65 -5.14
CA ALA A 173 1.83 6.41 -3.72
C ALA A 173 1.15 7.62 -3.05
N ILE A 174 1.66 8.85 -3.29
CA ILE A 174 1.07 10.08 -2.75
C ILE A 174 -0.39 10.21 -3.17
N ILE A 175 -0.69 10.08 -4.46
CA ILE A 175 -2.04 10.25 -4.99
C ILE A 175 -2.98 9.19 -4.42
N CYS A 176 -2.62 7.91 -4.47
CA CYS A 176 -3.46 6.83 -3.99
C CYS A 176 -3.72 6.90 -2.49
N VAL A 177 -2.69 7.18 -1.69
CA VAL A 177 -2.82 7.29 -0.23
C VAL A 177 -3.65 8.52 0.16
N LEU A 178 -3.48 9.66 -0.52
CA LEU A 178 -4.30 10.84 -0.30
C LEU A 178 -5.79 10.55 -0.58
N LEU A 179 -6.09 9.90 -1.71
CA LEU A 179 -7.46 9.52 -2.05
C LEU A 179 -8.06 8.56 -1.01
N LEU A 180 -7.27 7.61 -0.50
CA LEU A 180 -7.72 6.71 0.55
C LEU A 180 -7.98 7.45 1.87
N LEU A 181 -7.11 8.38 2.28
CA LEU A 181 -7.29 9.20 3.47
C LEU A 181 -8.55 10.07 3.39
N LEU A 182 -8.85 10.63 2.22
CA LEU A 182 -10.10 11.36 1.97
C LEU A 182 -11.32 10.44 2.09
N LEU A 183 -11.23 9.21 1.55
CA LEU A 183 -12.30 8.22 1.69
C LEU A 183 -12.53 7.81 3.15
N MET A 184 -11.46 7.53 3.90
CA MET A 184 -11.53 7.20 5.32
C MET A 184 -12.20 8.34 6.11
N THR A 185 -11.80 9.59 5.86
CA THR A 185 -12.40 10.78 6.48
C THR A 185 -13.90 10.89 6.17
N ARG A 186 -14.28 10.67 4.90
CA ARG A 186 -15.69 10.69 4.49
C ARG A 186 -16.51 9.64 5.23
N ILE A 187 -16.01 8.41 5.35
CA ILE A 187 -16.72 7.32 6.04
C ILE A 187 -16.89 7.64 7.52
N GLU A 188 -15.84 8.11 8.18
CA GLU A 188 -15.88 8.52 9.59
C GLU A 188 -16.96 9.59 9.85
N PHE A 189 -17.04 10.58 8.96
CA PHE A 189 -18.05 11.64 9.05
C PHE A 189 -19.49 11.11 8.86
N LEU A 190 -19.69 10.21 7.89
CA LEU A 190 -21.00 9.59 7.64
C LEU A 190 -21.47 8.73 8.82
N VAL A 191 -20.55 8.02 9.47
CA VAL A 191 -20.84 7.20 10.65
C VAL A 191 -21.24 8.08 11.83
N LYS A 192 -20.47 9.13 12.13
CA LYS A 192 -20.78 10.08 13.22
C LYS A 192 -22.15 10.72 13.04
N LYS A 193 -22.44 11.23 11.83
CA LYS A 193 -23.75 11.82 11.52
C LYS A 193 -24.91 10.85 11.74
N LYS A 194 -24.74 9.57 11.39
CA LYS A 194 -25.79 8.55 11.59
C LYS A 194 -26.06 8.30 13.08
N VAL A 195 -25.00 8.25 13.90
CA VAL A 195 -25.13 8.06 15.35
C VAL A 195 -25.86 9.24 16.00
N GLU A 196 -25.54 10.47 15.62
CA GLU A 196 -26.20 11.68 16.13
C GLU A 196 -27.70 11.71 15.81
N VAL A 197 -28.09 11.36 14.58
CA VAL A 197 -29.51 11.29 14.18
C VAL A 197 -30.26 10.25 15.01
N SER A 198 -29.70 9.04 15.15
CA SER A 198 -30.34 7.98 15.94
C SER A 198 -30.44 8.28 17.44
N GLN A 199 -29.61 9.18 17.98
CA GLN A 199 -29.73 9.64 19.37
C GLN A 199 -30.81 10.72 19.55
N ASN A 200 -31.07 11.52 18.52
CA ASN A 200 -32.13 12.52 18.55
C ASN A 200 -33.53 11.93 18.31
N ASP A 201 -33.66 10.86 17.51
CA ASP A 201 -34.95 10.18 17.27
C ASP A 201 -35.43 9.36 18.49
N ASN A 202 -34.54 9.07 19.45
CA ASN A 202 -34.84 8.30 20.66
C ASN A 202 -35.05 9.18 21.92
N LYS A 203 -35.10 10.51 21.77
CA LYS A 203 -35.42 11.48 22.83
C LYS A 203 -36.79 12.09 22.59
#